data_AF-A0A103XGB9-F1
#
_entry.id   AF-A0A103XGB9-F1
#
_cell.length_a   1.000
_cell.length_b   1.000
_cell.length_c   1.000
_cell.angle_alpha   90.00
_cell.angle_beta   90.00
_cell.angle_gamma   90.00
#
_symmetry.space_group_name_H-M   'P 1'
#
loop_
_entity.id
_entity.type
_entity.pdbx_description
1 polymer ?
#
loop_
_entity_poly.entity_id
_entity_poly.type
_entity_poly.pdbx_seq_one_letter_code
_entity_poly.pdbx_strand_id
1 'polypeptide(L)' 'MGIIRSSLTFMLGTAFGIYVAQNYDVPNVHKLYKTGVVMAKHYEENYRKPKGRGDD' A
#
# COMPACT_ATOMS: atom_id res chain seq x y z
N MET A 1 9.50 -23.34 13.06
CA MET A 1 8.39 -22.55 12.49
C MET A 1 7.74 -23.39 11.40
N GLY A 2 6.65 -24.09 11.74
CA GLY A 2 6.04 -25.09 10.86
C GLY A 2 4.78 -24.57 10.16
N ILE A 3 4.35 -25.32 9.14
CA ILE A 3 3.17 -25.06 8.31
C ILE A 3 1.94 -24.74 9.18
N ILE A 4 1.72 -25.48 10.27
CA ILE A 4 0.59 -25.27 11.20
C ILE A 4 0.59 -23.85 11.78
N ARG A 5 1.74 -23.35 12.26
CA ARG A 5 1.84 -22.01 12.83
C ARG A 5 1.58 -20.94 11.76
N SER A 6 2.12 -21.14 10.57
CA SER A 6 1.91 -20.22 9.44
C SER A 6 0.43 -20.19 9.02
N SER A 7 -0.20 -21.35 8.89
CA SER A 7 -1.61 -21.49 8.51
C SER A 7 -2.55 -20.89 9.55
N LEU A 8 -2.28 -21.06 10.84
CA LEU A 8 -3.08 -20.42 11.91
C LEU A 8 -3.00 -18.89 11.83
N THR A 9 -1.81 -18.32 11.65
CA THR A 9 -1.65 -16.87 11.47
C THR A 9 -2.37 -16.37 10.22
N PHE A 10 -2.32 -17.12 9.12
CA PHE A 10 -3.03 -16.78 7.89
C PHE A 10 -4.55 -16.80 8.07
N MET A 11 -5.09 -17.83 8.73
CA MET A 11 -6.52 -17.94 9.01
C MET A 11 -6.99 -16.82 9.95
N LEU A 12 -6.23 -16.52 11.00
CA LEU A 12 -6.54 -15.41 11.92
C LEU A 12 -6.53 -14.06 11.20
N GLY A 13 -5.52 -13.80 10.37
CA GLY A 13 -5.45 -12.57 9.57
C GLY A 13 -6.61 -12.44 8.58
N THR A 14 -7.02 -13.57 7.97
CA THR A 14 -8.16 -13.60 7.05
C THR A 14 -9.47 -13.29 7.78
N ALA A 15 -9.72 -13.95 8.92
CA ALA A 15 -10.92 -13.71 9.73
C ALA A 15 -10.99 -12.25 10.20
N PHE A 16 -9.85 -11.70 10.65
CA PHE A 16 -9.74 -10.29 11.01
C PHE A 16 -10.05 -9.37 9.82
N GLY A 17 -9.50 -9.65 8.64
CA GLY A 17 -9.76 -8.89 7.43
C GLY A 17 -11.24 -8.88 7.03
N ILE A 18 -11.92 -10.02 7.14
CA ILE A 18 -13.36 -10.13 6.90
C ILE A 18 -14.14 -9.27 7.90
N TYR A 19 -13.81 -9.35 9.19
CA TYR A 19 -14.45 -8.53 10.22
C TYR A 19 -14.31 -7.03 9.90
N VAL A 20 -13.12 -6.57 9.53
CA VAL A 20 -12.91 -5.17 9.15
C VAL A 20 -13.75 -4.80 7.91
N ALA A 21 -13.78 -5.65 6.88
CA ALA A 21 -14.55 -5.40 5.66
C ALA A 21 -16.06 -5.38 5.86
N GLN A 22 -16.57 -6.04 6.90
CA GLN A 22 -17.99 -6.07 7.23
C GLN A 22 -18.41 -4.95 8.19
N ASN A 23 -17.51 -4.51 9.08
CA ASN A 23 -17.85 -3.56 10.15
C ASN A 23 -17.41 -2.12 9.84
N TYR A 24 -16.66 -1.91 8.75
CA TYR A 24 -16.17 -0.60 8.34
C TYR A 24 -16.28 -0.41 6.83
N ASP A 25 -16.42 0.84 6.40
CA ASP A 25 -16.35 1.22 5.00
C ASP A 25 -14.91 1.10 4.49
N VAL A 26 -14.59 -0.05 3.89
CA VAL A 26 -13.25 -0.28 3.35
C VAL A 26 -13.08 0.44 2.01
N PRO A 27 -12.07 1.32 1.87
CA PRO A 27 -11.86 2.06 0.65
C PRO A 27 -11.47 1.14 -0.50
N ASN A 28 -11.84 1.52 -1.72
CA ASN A 28 -11.43 0.80 -2.92
C ASN A 28 -9.90 0.86 -3.07
N VAL A 29 -9.25 -0.29 -2.90
CA VAL A 29 -7.78 -0.41 -2.90
C VAL A 29 -7.16 0.08 -4.21
N HIS A 30 -7.83 -0.10 -5.35
CA HIS A 30 -7.36 0.39 -6.65
C HIS A 30 -7.34 1.92 -6.72
N LYS A 31 -8.38 2.58 -6.19
CA LYS A 31 -8.42 4.05 -6.09
C LYS A 31 -7.36 4.56 -5.11
N LEU A 32 -7.19 3.87 -3.98
CA LEU A 32 -6.18 4.22 -2.98
C LEU A 32 -4.77 4.12 -3.56
N TYR A 33 -4.48 3.02 -4.27
CA TYR A 33 -3.20 2.82 -4.95
C TYR A 33 -2.92 3.93 -5.97
N LYS A 34 -3.88 4.21 -6.88
CA LYS A 34 -3.73 5.29 -7.87
C LYS A 34 -3.46 6.64 -7.23
N THR A 35 -4.18 6.95 -6.16
CA THR A 35 -3.99 8.20 -5.40
C THR A 35 -2.60 8.24 -4.76
N GLY A 36 -2.15 7.14 -4.16
CA GLY A 36 -0.82 7.01 -3.58
C GLY A 36 0.29 7.22 -4.60
N VAL A 37 0.15 6.67 -5.83
CA VAL A 37 1.11 6.90 -6.92
C VAL A 37 1.18 8.38 -7.31
N VAL A 38 0.03 9.05 -7.43
CA VAL A 38 -0.01 10.49 -7.75
C VAL A 38 0.65 11.31 -6.63
N MET A 39 0.34 11.01 -5.36
CA MET A 39 0.97 11.67 -4.21
C MET A 39 2.47 11.44 -4.17
N ALA A 40 2.93 10.20 -4.42
CA ALA A 40 4.35 9.86 -4.46
C ALA A 40 5.06 10.62 -5.58
N LYS A 41 4.45 10.74 -6.76
CA LYS A 41 4.98 11.54 -7.87
C LYS A 41 5.06 13.02 -7.53
N HIS A 42 4.02 13.58 -6.90
CA HIS A 42 4.04 14.98 -6.48
C HIS A 42 5.14 15.24 -5.44
N TYR A 43 5.33 14.31 -4.51
CA TYR A 43 6.43 14.37 -3.56
C TYR A 43 7.79 14.29 -4.26
N GLU A 44 7.95 13.33 -5.19
CA GLU A 44 9.15 13.23 -6.01
C GLU A 44 9.44 14.55 -6.72
N GLU A 45 8.49 15.09 -7.48
CA GLU A 45 8.65 16.34 -8.24
C GLU A 45 9.02 17.54 -7.35
N ASN A 46 8.41 17.66 -6.17
CA ASN A 46 8.69 18.76 -5.24
C ASN A 46 10.08 18.69 -4.60
N TYR A 47 10.61 17.48 -4.38
CA TYR A 47 11.89 17.27 -3.70
C TYR A 47 13.03 16.83 -4.63
N ARG A 48 12.73 16.59 -5.92
CA ARG A 48 13.70 16.22 -6.93
C ARG A 48 14.70 17.35 -7.14
N LYS A 49 15.99 17.04 -7.00
CA LYS A 49 17.05 17.99 -7.35
C LYS A 49 16.89 18.42 -8.82
N PRO A 50 16.99 19.72 -9.14
CA PRO A 50 16.93 20.17 -10.53
C PRO A 50 18.04 19.47 -11.32
N LYS A 51 17.72 18.97 -12.52
CA LYS A 51 18.74 18.39 -13.40
C LYS A 51 19.74 19.49 -13.76
N GLY A 52 21.02 19.25 -13.47
CA GLY A 52 22.10 20.15 -13.85
C GLY A 52 22.22 20.24 -15.37
N ARG A 53 22.54 21.42 -15.88
CA ARG A 53 22.64 21.78 -17.31
C ARG A 53 23.84 21.13 -18.06
N GLY A 54 24.36 19.99 -17.61
CA GLY A 54 25.68 19.49 -18.01
C GLY A 54 25.79 18.03 -18.45
N ASP A 55 24.67 17.35 -18.72
CA ASP A 55 24.66 15.94 -19.16
C ASP A 55 24.17 15.79 -20.64
N ASP A 56 24.44 16.81 -21.47
CA ASP A 56 24.42 16.73 -22.95
C ASP A 56 25.75 17.27 -23.51
#